data_AF-X1TZ60-F1
#
_entry.id   AF-X1TZ60-F1
#
_cell.length_a   1.000
_cell.length_b   1.000
_cell.length_c   1.000
_cell.angle_alpha   90.00
_cell.angle_beta   90.00
_cell.angle_gamma   90.00
#
_symmetry.space_group_name_H-M   'P 1'
#
loop_
_entity.id
_entity.type
_entity.pdbx_description
1 polymer ?
#
loop_
_entity_poly.entity_id
_entity_poly.type
_entity_poly.pdbx_seq_one_letter_code
_entity_poly.pdbx_strand_id
1 'polypeptide(L)'
;MPIKEVSDVRRMPRLGKIRLGFKVEPEGKNPYPRATDYFVVPDEIKEYVGDMPKKLNIMFPTEKADEFSQQWLRCYSFTQGLICKGDGSTAIRKIDVETGDIARHTTQEWVFKEWGCDPDACEQYSEKQCRRVMNLLFLIPDVPGLGVWQLDTTSFYSIVNVNSCVDLIN
;
A
#
# COMPACT_ATOMS: atom_id res chain seq x y z
N MET A 1 11.99 28.60 -18.22
CA MET A 1 10.78 27.80 -17.89
C MET A 1 11.23 26.51 -17.26
N PRO A 2 10.55 26.02 -16.21
CA PRO A 2 10.79 24.67 -15.70
C PRO A 2 10.57 23.60 -16.78
N ILE A 3 11.17 22.42 -16.60
CA ILE A 3 11.10 21.32 -17.56
C ILE A 3 9.72 20.67 -17.44
N LYS A 4 8.94 20.73 -18.53
CA LYS A 4 7.63 20.08 -18.62
C LYS A 4 7.72 18.62 -18.20
N GLU A 5 6.77 18.14 -17.40
CA GLU A 5 6.65 16.73 -16.94
C GLU A 5 7.78 16.25 -16.00
N VAL A 6 8.80 17.06 -15.72
CA VAL A 6 9.84 16.75 -14.74
C VAL A 6 9.72 17.67 -13.54
N SER A 7 9.57 18.97 -13.78
CA SER A 7 9.52 19.99 -12.72
C SER A 7 8.21 20.00 -11.93
N ASP A 8 7.19 19.27 -12.36
CA ASP A 8 5.93 19.07 -11.63
C ASP A 8 5.96 17.83 -10.73
N VAL A 9 6.94 16.94 -10.93
CA VAL A 9 7.07 15.72 -10.14
C VAL A 9 7.56 16.10 -8.74
N ARG A 10 6.76 15.76 -7.73
CA ARG A 10 7.14 15.83 -6.32
C ARG A 10 7.27 14.41 -5.80
N ARG A 11 8.42 14.07 -5.20
CA ARG A 11 8.60 12.79 -4.51
C ARG A 11 8.51 13.05 -3.02
N MET A 12 7.66 12.28 -2.35
CA MET A 12 7.55 12.26 -0.89
C MET A 12 8.46 11.13 -0.38
N PRO A 13 9.66 11.42 0.14
CA PRO A 13 10.54 10.38 0.65
C PRO A 13 9.85 9.68 1.82
N ARG A 14 9.76 8.35 1.76
CA ARG A 14 9.14 7.56 2.82
C ARG A 14 10.16 7.30 3.93
N LEU A 15 9.87 7.78 5.14
CA LEU A 15 10.70 7.56 6.33
C LEU A 15 10.57 6.12 6.85
N GLY A 16 9.33 5.64 6.95
CA GLY A 16 9.08 4.27 7.38
C GLY A 16 7.62 3.87 7.30
N LYS A 17 7.26 2.81 8.03
CA LYS A 17 5.89 2.30 8.08
C LYS A 17 5.35 2.26 9.49
N ILE A 18 4.12 2.74 9.65
CA ILE A 18 3.31 2.55 10.85
C ILE A 18 2.40 1.34 10.60
N ARG A 19 2.33 0.41 11.55
CA ARG A 19 1.57 -0.84 11.40
C ARG A 19 0.41 -0.91 12.40
N LEU A 20 -0.62 -1.66 12.03
CA LEU A 20 -1.80 -1.93 12.86
C LEU A 20 -1.67 -3.22 13.70
N GLY A 21 -0.47 -3.79 13.75
CA GLY A 21 -0.22 -5.06 14.42
C GLY A 21 1.12 -5.67 14.04
N PHE A 22 1.35 -6.87 14.58
CA PHE A 22 2.59 -7.63 14.40
C PHE A 22 2.38 -8.87 13.53
N LYS A 23 3.46 -9.32 12.89
CA LYS A 23 3.50 -10.66 12.32
C LYS A 23 3.92 -11.62 13.42
N VAL A 24 3.07 -12.60 13.74
CA VAL A 24 3.38 -13.65 14.70
C VAL A 24 3.89 -14.86 13.93
N GLU A 25 5.03 -15.40 14.35
CA GLU A 25 5.67 -16.58 13.75
C GLU A 25 5.75 -17.71 14.80
N PRO A 26 4.70 -18.54 14.93
CA PRO A 26 4.71 -19.64 15.89
C PRO A 26 5.57 -20.79 15.37
N GLU A 27 6.21 -21.51 16.28
CA GLU A 27 6.95 -22.72 15.92
C GLU A 27 6.02 -23.75 15.26
N GLY A 28 6.43 -24.26 14.10
CA GLY A 28 5.69 -25.27 13.34
C GLY A 28 4.38 -24.81 12.67
N LYS A 29 4.08 -23.51 12.63
CA LYS A 29 2.87 -22.97 11.96
C LYS A 29 3.21 -21.84 10.99
N ASN A 30 2.35 -21.68 9.99
CA ASN A 30 2.46 -20.53 9.09
C ASN A 30 2.29 -19.23 9.89
N PRO A 31 3.10 -18.20 9.59
CA PRO A 31 3.00 -16.94 10.27
C PRO A 31 1.69 -16.23 9.95
N TYR A 32 1.14 -15.50 10.92
CA TYR A 32 -0.13 -14.80 10.77
C TYR A 32 -0.07 -13.39 11.38
N PRO A 33 -0.85 -12.43 10.85
CA PRO A 33 -0.92 -11.10 11.43
C PRO A 33 -1.77 -11.12 12.71
N ARG A 34 -1.31 -10.45 13.76
CA ARG A 34 -2.06 -10.18 14.98
C ARG A 34 -2.24 -8.67 15.12
N ALA A 35 -3.50 -8.23 15.06
CA ALA A 35 -3.84 -6.82 15.25
C ALA A 35 -3.61 -6.37 16.70
N THR A 36 -3.29 -5.09 16.87
CA THR A 36 -3.15 -4.40 18.16
C THR A 36 -4.22 -3.32 18.29
N ASP A 37 -4.48 -2.86 19.52
CA ASP A 37 -5.34 -1.71 19.80
C ASP A 37 -4.57 -0.38 19.84
N TYR A 38 -3.28 -0.42 19.47
CA TYR A 38 -2.37 0.72 19.32
C TYR A 38 -1.60 0.62 17.99
N PHE A 39 -1.02 1.73 17.54
CA PHE A 39 -0.14 1.77 16.38
C PHE A 39 1.24 1.22 16.73
N VAL A 40 1.71 0.25 15.95
CA VAL A 40 3.09 -0.24 16.03
C VAL A 40 3.98 0.71 15.25
N VAL A 41 4.76 1.49 16.00
CA VAL A 41 5.68 2.50 15.50
C VAL A 41 7.13 2.00 15.54
N PRO A 42 8.02 2.46 14.64
CA PRO A 42 9.44 2.16 14.74
C PRO A 42 10.07 2.73 16.02
N ASP A 43 11.15 2.10 16.48
CA ASP A 43 11.81 2.49 17.73
C ASP A 43 12.30 3.94 17.73
N GLU A 44 12.76 4.44 16.58
CA GLU A 44 13.28 5.79 16.39
C GLU A 44 12.26 6.91 16.65
N ILE A 45 10.95 6.60 16.66
CA ILE A 45 9.91 7.62 16.90
C ILE A 45 9.19 7.47 18.24
N LYS A 46 9.47 6.40 19.00
CA LYS A 46 8.78 6.11 20.26
C LYS A 46 8.96 7.20 21.30
N GLU A 47 10.10 7.90 21.32
CA GLU A 47 10.32 9.01 22.23
C GLU A 47 9.36 10.20 22.00
N TYR A 48 8.84 10.36 20.77
CA TYR A 48 7.94 11.45 20.40
C TYR A 48 6.46 11.07 20.54
N VAL A 49 6.10 9.84 20.18
CA VAL A 49 4.69 9.39 20.11
C VAL A 49 4.31 8.37 21.20
N GLY A 50 5.28 7.89 21.98
CA GLY A 50 5.12 6.84 22.97
C GLY A 50 5.30 5.42 22.41
N ASP A 51 5.37 4.43 23.30
CA ASP A 51 5.61 3.02 22.94
C ASP A 51 4.38 2.33 22.31
N MET A 52 3.18 2.69 22.77
CA MET A 52 1.91 2.09 22.35
C MET A 52 0.85 3.17 22.07
N PRO A 53 1.10 4.10 21.12
CA PRO A 53 0.17 5.18 20.82
C PRO A 53 -1.14 4.64 20.27
N LYS A 54 -2.26 5.03 20.88
CA LYS A 54 -3.61 4.74 20.34
C LYS A 54 -4.11 5.82 19.38
N LYS A 55 -3.40 6.94 19.29
CA LYS A 55 -3.67 8.09 18.42
C LYS A 55 -2.34 8.65 17.94
N LEU A 56 -2.32 9.16 16.72
CA LEU A 56 -1.18 9.89 16.15
C LEU A 56 -1.68 11.24 15.65
N ASN A 57 -0.95 12.31 15.98
CA ASN A 57 -1.17 13.61 15.37
C ASN A 57 -0.53 13.57 13.98
N ILE A 58 -1.36 13.67 12.95
CA ILE A 58 -0.90 13.57 11.56
C ILE A 58 -1.26 14.82 10.77
N MET A 59 -0.52 15.03 9.68
CA MET A 59 -0.81 16.05 8.67
C MET A 59 -0.68 15.44 7.29
N PHE A 60 -1.58 15.77 6.36
CA PHE A 60 -1.46 15.32 4.98
C PHE A 60 -0.43 16.16 4.22
N PRO A 61 0.42 15.53 3.40
CA PRO A 61 1.52 16.22 2.72
C PRO A 61 1.07 17.10 1.53
N THR A 62 -0.18 16.95 1.10
CA THR A 62 -0.76 17.55 -0.10
C THR A 62 -2.29 17.52 0.04
N GLU A 63 -2.97 18.48 -0.60
CA GLU A 63 -4.45 18.56 -0.62
C GLU A 63 -5.09 17.50 -1.53
N LYS A 64 -4.29 16.82 -2.36
CA LYS A 64 -4.76 15.84 -3.33
C LYS A 64 -4.82 14.44 -2.70
N ALA A 65 -6.03 13.98 -2.41
CA ALA A 65 -6.28 12.69 -1.75
C ALA A 65 -5.70 11.50 -2.51
N ASP A 66 -5.65 11.53 -3.85
CA ASP A 66 -5.07 10.48 -4.68
C ASP A 66 -3.54 10.37 -4.54
N GLU A 67 -2.86 11.43 -4.13
CA GLU A 67 -1.42 11.44 -3.89
C GLU A 67 -1.06 10.77 -2.56
N PHE A 68 -1.83 11.05 -1.50
CA PHE A 68 -1.56 10.56 -0.14
C PHE A 68 -2.40 9.35 0.31
N SER A 69 -3.51 9.05 -0.36
CA SER A 69 -4.43 7.94 -0.02
C SER A 69 -4.61 7.02 -1.23
N GLN A 70 -3.49 6.50 -1.74
CA GLN A 70 -3.46 5.72 -2.97
C GLN A 70 -4.17 4.38 -2.78
N GLN A 71 -5.16 4.10 -3.62
CA GLN A 71 -5.98 2.90 -3.55
C GLN A 71 -5.86 2.09 -4.85
N TRP A 72 -5.41 0.84 -4.73
CA TRP A 72 -5.21 -0.04 -5.88
C TRP A 72 -5.52 -1.49 -5.51
N LEU A 73 -5.98 -2.27 -6.48
CA LEU A 73 -5.88 -3.71 -6.47
C LEU A 73 -4.45 -4.12 -6.77
N ARG A 74 -3.85 -4.95 -5.91
CA ARG A 74 -2.46 -5.40 -6.07
C ARG A 74 -2.36 -6.90 -5.91
N CYS A 75 -1.71 -7.54 -6.87
CA CYS A 75 -1.34 -8.95 -6.83
C CYS A 75 0.17 -9.08 -6.70
N TYR A 76 0.62 -9.85 -5.72
CA TYR A 76 2.03 -10.12 -5.47
C TYR A 76 2.34 -11.60 -5.69
N SER A 77 3.49 -11.86 -6.29
CA SER A 77 4.18 -13.15 -6.31
C SER A 77 5.27 -13.17 -5.25
N PHE A 78 5.49 -14.33 -4.64
CA PHE A 78 6.55 -14.53 -3.68
C PHE A 78 7.95 -14.26 -4.26
N THR A 79 8.20 -14.70 -5.49
CA THR A 79 9.52 -14.61 -6.13
C THR A 79 9.71 -13.34 -6.97
N GLN A 80 8.61 -12.76 -7.47
CA GLN A 80 8.68 -11.69 -8.46
C GLN A 80 8.16 -10.32 -7.95
N GLY A 81 7.68 -10.26 -6.71
CA GLY A 81 7.10 -9.03 -6.18
C GLY A 81 5.77 -8.70 -6.83
N LEU A 82 5.54 -7.42 -7.18
CA LEU A 82 4.27 -6.97 -7.75
C LEU A 82 4.11 -7.50 -9.18
N ILE A 83 3.08 -8.32 -9.42
CA ILE A 83 2.80 -8.92 -10.73
C ILE A 83 1.54 -8.35 -11.39
N CYS A 84 0.67 -7.67 -10.64
CA CYS A 84 -0.48 -6.97 -11.21
C CYS A 84 -0.86 -5.79 -10.33
N LYS A 85 -1.16 -4.64 -10.94
CA LYS A 85 -1.72 -3.46 -10.28
C LYS A 85 -2.87 -2.92 -11.14
N GLY A 86 -4.05 -2.80 -10.56
CA GLY A 86 -5.24 -2.32 -11.26
C GLY A 86 -6.20 -1.53 -10.37
N ASP A 87 -7.19 -0.89 -11.00
CA ASP A 87 -8.18 -0.01 -10.37
C ASP A 87 -9.59 -0.65 -10.31
N GLY A 88 -9.76 -1.86 -10.84
CA GLY A 88 -11.07 -2.52 -10.97
C GLY A 88 -11.74 -2.28 -12.32
N SER A 89 -11.05 -1.65 -13.27
CA SER A 89 -11.41 -1.59 -14.69
C SER A 89 -10.23 -1.94 -15.60
N THR A 90 -9.06 -1.36 -15.31
CA THR A 90 -7.81 -1.61 -16.03
C THR A 90 -6.69 -2.02 -15.07
N ALA A 91 -5.69 -2.72 -15.59
CA ALA A 91 -4.51 -3.11 -14.86
C ALA A 91 -3.26 -3.11 -15.73
N ILE A 92 -2.12 -2.88 -15.10
CA ILE A 92 -0.82 -3.26 -15.63
C ILE A 92 -0.46 -4.62 -15.04
N ARG A 93 -0.36 -5.63 -15.90
CA ARG A 93 -0.12 -7.03 -15.53
C ARG A 93 1.19 -7.51 -16.11
N LYS A 94 1.92 -8.27 -15.31
CA LYS A 94 3.12 -8.99 -15.70
C LYS A 94 2.70 -10.29 -16.38
N ILE A 95 2.94 -10.37 -17.68
CA ILE A 95 2.52 -11.47 -18.55
C ILE A 95 3.75 -12.27 -18.97
N ASP A 96 3.65 -13.59 -18.86
CA ASP A 96 4.61 -14.55 -19.39
C ASP A 96 4.54 -14.53 -20.92
N VAL A 97 5.70 -14.35 -21.58
CA VAL A 97 5.76 -14.19 -23.04
C VAL A 97 5.40 -15.47 -23.78
N GLU A 98 5.71 -16.64 -23.21
CA GLU A 98 5.48 -17.94 -23.82
C GLU A 98 4.00 -18.34 -23.73
N THR A 99 3.42 -18.21 -22.54
CA THR A 99 2.04 -18.67 -22.29
C THR A 99 0.98 -17.60 -22.55
N GLY A 100 1.36 -16.32 -22.52
CA GLY A 100 0.42 -15.20 -22.60
C GLY A 100 -0.43 -14.99 -21.33
N ASP A 101 -0.18 -15.75 -20.27
CA ASP A 101 -0.89 -15.68 -18.98
C ASP A 101 -0.08 -14.88 -17.94
N ILE A 102 -0.62 -14.68 -16.74
CA ILE A 102 0.07 -14.02 -15.63
C ILE A 102 1.41 -14.72 -15.31
N ALA A 103 2.46 -13.93 -15.14
CA ALA A 103 3.78 -14.44 -14.80
C ALA A 103 3.78 -15.19 -13.46
N ARG A 104 4.35 -16.40 -13.48
CA ARG A 104 4.47 -17.31 -12.33
C ARG A 104 5.93 -17.39 -11.88
N HIS A 105 6.18 -18.15 -10.83
CA HIS A 105 7.55 -18.35 -10.32
C HIS A 105 8.47 -19.06 -11.32
N THR A 106 7.90 -19.79 -12.29
CA THR A 106 8.61 -20.51 -13.37
C THR A 106 8.85 -19.66 -14.61
N THR A 107 8.25 -18.48 -14.71
CA THR A 107 8.33 -17.62 -15.90
C THR A 107 9.77 -17.13 -16.10
N GLN A 108 10.34 -17.46 -17.26
CA GLN A 108 11.69 -17.05 -17.65
C GLN A 108 11.68 -15.65 -18.26
N GLU A 109 10.78 -15.40 -19.20
CA GLU A 109 10.62 -14.12 -19.89
C GLU A 109 9.22 -13.54 -19.68
N TRP A 110 9.16 -12.25 -19.39
CA TRP A 110 7.90 -11.58 -19.08
C TRP A 110 7.92 -10.12 -19.56
N VAL A 111 6.72 -9.58 -19.75
CA VAL A 111 6.50 -8.18 -20.12
C VAL A 111 5.35 -7.59 -19.32
N PHE A 112 5.38 -6.28 -19.05
CA PHE A 112 4.21 -5.58 -18.54
C PHE A 112 3.29 -5.22 -19.70
N LYS A 113 2.01 -5.56 -19.59
CA LYS A 113 0.96 -5.22 -20.55
C LYS A 113 -0.26 -4.65 -19.84
N GLU A 114 -0.99 -3.80 -20.56
CA GLU A 114 -2.35 -3.44 -20.18
C GLU A 114 -3.26 -4.66 -20.21
N TRP A 115 -4.19 -4.71 -19.27
CA TRP A 115 -5.08 -5.83 -19.04
C TRP A 115 -6.43 -5.36 -18.50
N GLY A 116 -7.52 -6.03 -18.86
CA GLY A 116 -8.84 -5.76 -18.29
C GLY A 116 -8.93 -6.24 -16.85
N CYS A 117 -9.25 -5.33 -15.92
CA CYS A 117 -9.37 -5.65 -14.50
C CYS A 117 -10.84 -5.74 -14.11
N ASP A 118 -11.35 -6.96 -13.94
CA ASP A 118 -12.66 -7.22 -13.34
C ASP A 118 -12.45 -8.11 -12.11
N PRO A 119 -12.55 -7.58 -10.88
CA PRO A 119 -12.34 -8.35 -9.66
C PRO A 119 -13.30 -9.53 -9.50
N ASP A 120 -14.52 -9.44 -10.03
CA ASP A 120 -15.54 -10.49 -9.90
C ASP A 120 -15.24 -11.69 -10.81
N ALA A 121 -14.58 -11.45 -11.95
CA ALA A 121 -14.14 -12.48 -12.89
C ALA A 121 -12.65 -12.88 -12.73
N CYS A 122 -11.91 -12.26 -11.81
CA CYS A 122 -10.46 -12.46 -11.66
C CYS A 122 -10.12 -13.59 -10.68
N GLU A 123 -9.53 -14.66 -11.18
CA GLU A 123 -9.05 -15.81 -10.40
C GLU A 123 -8.12 -15.38 -9.24
N GLN A 124 -7.14 -14.51 -9.50
CA GLN A 124 -6.20 -14.09 -8.45
C GLN A 124 -6.90 -13.30 -7.34
N TYR A 125 -8.01 -12.60 -7.63
CA TYR A 125 -8.79 -11.90 -6.62
C TYR A 125 -9.65 -12.88 -5.80
N SER A 126 -10.32 -13.83 -6.46
CA SER A 126 -11.11 -14.86 -5.77
C SER A 126 -10.25 -15.75 -4.86
N GLU A 127 -9.01 -16.06 -5.28
CA GLU A 127 -8.01 -16.80 -4.49
C GLU A 127 -7.32 -15.95 -3.40
N LYS A 128 -7.68 -14.67 -3.25
CA LYS A 128 -7.09 -13.73 -2.27
C LYS A 128 -5.59 -13.44 -2.46
N GLN A 129 -5.04 -13.73 -3.64
CA GLN A 129 -3.69 -13.36 -4.05
C GLN A 129 -3.62 -11.89 -4.47
N CYS A 130 -4.66 -11.40 -5.14
CA CYS A 130 -4.91 -10.00 -5.40
C CYS A 130 -5.78 -9.41 -4.29
N ARG A 131 -5.42 -8.22 -3.79
CA ARG A 131 -6.14 -7.56 -2.70
C ARG A 131 -6.30 -6.07 -2.98
N ARG A 132 -7.37 -5.49 -2.44
CA ARG A 132 -7.48 -4.04 -2.25
C ARG A 132 -6.40 -3.58 -1.28
N VAL A 133 -5.64 -2.57 -1.66
CA VAL A 133 -4.59 -1.99 -0.84
C VAL A 133 -4.73 -0.47 -0.88
N MET A 134 -4.90 0.14 0.29
CA MET A 134 -4.68 1.57 0.48
C MET A 134 -3.30 1.78 1.09
N ASN A 135 -2.54 2.70 0.51
CA ASN A 135 -1.34 3.26 1.11
C ASN A 135 -1.67 4.68 1.55
N LEU A 136 -1.82 4.87 2.86
CA LEU A 136 -2.01 6.18 3.46
C LEU A 136 -0.65 6.77 3.81
N LEU A 137 -0.32 7.92 3.24
CA LEU A 137 0.90 8.69 3.44
C LEU A 137 0.57 9.93 4.28
N PHE A 138 1.32 10.15 5.34
CA PHE A 138 1.11 11.29 6.23
C PHE A 138 2.42 11.72 6.90
N LEU A 139 2.45 12.96 7.34
CA LEU A 139 3.51 13.53 8.17
C LEU A 139 3.12 13.37 9.64
N ILE A 140 4.11 13.25 10.51
CA ILE A 140 3.93 13.33 11.97
C ILE A 140 4.69 14.57 12.43
N PRO A 141 4.03 15.73 12.63
CA PRO A 141 4.70 17.00 12.87
C PRO A 141 5.64 17.00 14.08
N ASP A 142 5.32 16.19 15.09
CA ASP A 142 6.06 16.09 16.34
C ASP A 142 7.35 15.24 16.21
N VAL A 143 7.54 14.55 15.08
CA VAL A 143 8.70 13.66 14.83
C VAL A 143 9.70 14.36 13.91
N PRO A 144 10.99 14.46 14.30
CA PRO A 144 12.03 14.99 13.43
C PRO A 144 12.21 14.18 12.14
N GLY A 145 12.31 14.88 11.01
CA GLY A 145 12.55 14.27 9.71
C GLY A 145 11.76 14.96 8.59
N LEU A 146 12.31 14.94 7.38
CA LEU A 146 11.62 15.45 6.19
C LEU A 146 11.18 14.28 5.32
N GLY A 147 9.96 13.80 5.55
CA GLY A 147 9.37 12.73 4.76
C GLY A 147 8.06 12.21 5.33
N VAL A 148 7.43 11.31 4.57
CA VAL A 148 6.13 10.74 4.90
C VAL A 148 6.27 9.38 5.59
N TRP A 149 5.39 9.14 6.54
CA TRP A 149 5.09 7.85 7.11
C TRP A 149 4.00 7.16 6.30
N GLN A 150 4.10 5.84 6.15
CA GLN A 150 3.13 5.06 5.40
C GLN A 150 2.38 4.08 6.30
N LEU A 151 1.06 4.02 6.19
CA LEU A 151 0.22 2.98 6.76
C LEU A 151 -0.52 2.25 5.65
N ASP A 152 -0.43 0.92 5.67
CA ASP A 152 -1.07 0.06 4.67
C ASP A 152 -2.28 -0.65 5.26
N THR A 153 -3.40 -0.65 4.54
CA THR A 153 -4.57 -1.45 4.90
C THR A 153 -5.20 -2.12 3.70
N THR A 154 -5.72 -3.32 3.92
CA THR A 154 -6.53 -4.08 2.95
C THR A 154 -8.00 -4.20 3.37
N SER A 155 -8.34 -3.62 4.54
CA SER A 155 -9.69 -3.67 5.11
C SER A 155 -10.61 -2.72 4.34
N PHE A 156 -11.71 -3.26 3.83
CA PHE A 156 -12.75 -2.45 3.16
C PHE A 156 -13.25 -1.33 4.08
N TYR A 157 -13.60 -1.68 5.33
CA TYR A 157 -14.12 -0.70 6.30
C TYR A 157 -13.10 0.39 6.63
N SER A 158 -11.81 0.05 6.76
CA SER A 158 -10.78 1.06 7.03
C SER A 158 -10.61 2.01 5.84
N ILE A 159 -10.64 1.48 4.61
CA ILE A 159 -10.55 2.26 3.37
C ILE A 159 -11.72 3.24 3.29
N VAL A 160 -12.95 2.75 3.48
CA VAL A 160 -14.16 3.59 3.45
C VAL A 160 -14.10 4.65 4.54
N ASN A 161 -13.76 4.30 5.78
CA ASN A 161 -13.66 5.27 6.87
C ASN A 161 -12.63 6.36 6.60
N VAL A 162 -11.45 6.01 6.06
CA VAL A 162 -10.43 7.00 5.69
C VAL A 162 -10.96 7.94 4.61
N ASN A 163 -11.55 7.40 3.54
CA ASN A 163 -12.13 8.23 2.47
C ASN A 163 -13.21 9.17 3.01
N SER A 164 -14.16 8.65 3.79
CA SER A 164 -15.22 9.48 4.39
C SER A 164 -14.68 10.57 5.31
N CYS A 165 -13.61 10.30 6.06
CA CYS A 165 -12.99 11.33 6.89
C CYS A 165 -12.24 12.38 6.06
N VAL A 166 -11.55 11.95 4.99
CA VAL A 166 -10.84 12.87 4.07
C VAL A 166 -11.83 13.81 3.38
N ASP A 167 -12.98 13.30 2.94
CA ASP A 167 -14.03 14.11 2.31
C ASP A 167 -14.66 15.15 3.26
N LEU A 168 -14.55 14.97 4.58
CA LEU A 168 -15.09 15.91 5.57
C LEU A 168 -14.14 17.06 5.93
N ILE A 169 -12.84 16.87 5.68
CA ILE A 169 -11.80 17.86 5.99
C ILE A 169 -11.34 18.66 4.77
N ASN A 170 -11.70 18.20 3.57
CA ASN A 170 -11.38 18.82 2.27
C ASN A 170 -12.55 19.66 1.74
#